data_AF-A0A4D6ME59-F1
#
_entry.id   AF-A0A4D6ME59-F1
#
_cell.length_a   1.000
_cell.length_b   1.000
_cell.length_c   1.000
_cell.angle_alpha   90.00
_cell.angle_beta   90.00
_cell.angle_gamma   90.00
#
_symmetry.space_group_name_H-M   'P 1'
#
loop_
_entity.id
_entity.type
_entity.pdbx_description
1 polymer ?
#
loop_
_entity_poly.entity_id
_entity_poly.type
_entity_poly.pdbx_seq_one_letter_code
_entity_poly.pdbx_strand_id
1 'polypeptide(L)' 'MGILAPIEEAVTPLTSWYTDPSFFHLELDRVFYRGWQVVGNNNTKICYLGDKFCPNPNALSIDH' A
#
# COMPACT_ATOMS: atom_id res chain seq x y z
N MET A 1 -17.25 11.60 -8.17
CA MET A 1 -15.98 12.34 -8.30
C MET A 1 -15.92 13.27 -7.09
N GLY A 2 -15.20 12.87 -6.03
CA GLY A 2 -15.14 13.65 -4.79
C GLY A 2 -14.27 14.88 -5.00
N ILE A 3 -14.83 16.05 -4.74
CA ILE A 3 -14.10 17.32 -4.74
C ILE A 3 -13.24 17.31 -3.48
N LEU A 4 -11.95 17.62 -3.59
CA LEU A 4 -11.07 17.79 -2.43
C LEU A 4 -11.58 19.00 -1.63
N ALA A 5 -12.14 18.76 -0.44
CA ALA A 5 -12.33 19.81 0.54
C ALA A 5 -10.97 20.20 1.15
N PRO A 6 -10.79 21.41 1.67
CA PRO A 6 -9.65 21.74 2.53
C PRO A 6 -9.46 20.69 3.62
N ILE A 7 -8.21 20.44 4.04
CA ILE A 7 -7.93 19.36 5.01
C ILE A 7 -8.66 19.57 6.34
N GLU A 8 -8.90 20.83 6.71
CA GLU A 8 -9.67 21.24 7.88
C GLU A 8 -11.15 20.86 7.77
N GLU A 9 -11.67 20.68 6.56
CA GLU A 9 -13.05 20.34 6.24
C GLU A 9 -13.20 18.88 5.77
N ALA A 10 -12.08 18.15 5.67
CA ALA A 10 -12.08 16.77 5.24
C ALA A 10 -12.72 15.89 6.31
N VAL A 11 -13.81 15.23 5.94
CA VAL A 11 -14.45 14.20 6.76
C VAL A 11 -13.95 12.82 6.39
N THR A 12 -14.09 11.87 7.30
CA THR A 12 -13.84 10.47 6.98
C THR A 12 -14.74 10.04 5.82
N PRO A 13 -14.19 9.31 4.83
CA PRO A 13 -15.00 8.76 3.75
C PRO A 13 -16.17 7.92 4.25
N LEU A 14 -17.22 7.83 3.43
CA LEU A 14 -18.37 6.97 3.70
C LEU A 14 -17.92 5.52 3.92
N THR A 15 -18.59 4.80 4.81
CA THR A 15 -18.26 3.40 5.17
C THR A 15 -18.06 2.50 3.94
N SER A 16 -18.82 2.74 2.86
CA SER A 16 -18.70 1.99 1.61
C SER A 16 -17.30 2.05 0.98
N TRP A 17 -16.52 3.12 1.19
CA TRP A 17 -15.14 3.18 0.68
C TRP A 17 -14.25 2.08 1.27
N TYR A 18 -14.57 1.63 2.48
CA TYR A 18 -13.80 0.61 3.19
C TYR A 18 -14.33 -0.81 2.97
N THR A 19 -15.56 -0.95 2.46
CA THR A 19 -16.22 -2.26 2.34
C THR A 19 -16.56 -2.67 0.91
N ASP A 20 -16.72 -1.72 -0.01
CA ASP A 20 -17.01 -1.99 -1.41
C ASP A 20 -15.72 -2.33 -2.18
N PRO A 21 -15.62 -3.54 -2.78
CA PRO A 21 -14.43 -3.95 -3.53
C PRO A 21 -14.09 -3.03 -4.71
N SER A 22 -15.07 -2.30 -5.27
CA SER A 22 -14.82 -1.36 -6.36
C SER A 22 -13.87 -0.23 -5.93
N PHE A 23 -13.96 0.23 -4.68
CA PHE A 23 -13.04 1.25 -4.15
C PHE A 23 -11.64 0.70 -3.94
N PHE A 24 -11.50 -0.55 -3.50
CA PHE A 24 -10.21 -1.22 -3.41
C PHE A 24 -9.50 -1.29 -4.77
N HIS A 25 -10.21 -1.70 -5.83
CA HIS A 25 -9.64 -1.73 -7.18
C HIS A 25 -9.26 -0.33 -7.70
N LEU A 26 -10.09 0.68 -7.43
CA LEU A 26 -9.79 2.07 -7.77
C LEU A 26 -8.55 2.60 -7.04
N GLU A 27 -8.37 2.24 -5.77
CA GLU A 27 -7.20 2.64 -4.97
C GLU A 27 -5.91 1.96 -5.47
N LEU A 28 -5.97 0.68 -5.84
CA LEU A 28 -4.85 -0.01 -6.49
C LEU A 28 -4.35 0.75 -7.73
N ASP A 29 -5.26 1.05 -8.66
CA ASP A 29 -4.92 1.65 -9.96
C ASP A 29 -4.45 3.10 -9.87
N ARG A 30 -4.97 3.87 -8.91
CA ARG A 30 -4.74 5.31 -8.82
C ARG A 30 -3.72 5.71 -7.78
N VAL A 31 -3.57 4.95 -6.70
CA VAL A 31 -2.70 5.27 -5.58
C VAL A 31 -1.54 4.28 -5.52
N PHE A 32 -1.82 2.99 -5.29
CA PHE A 32 -0.75 2.03 -4.99
C PHE A 32 0.18 1.76 -6.19
N TYR A 33 -0.34 1.59 -7.40
CA TYR A 33 0.50 1.35 -8.59
C TYR A 33 1.22 2.59 -9.12
N ARG A 34 0.89 3.77 -8.59
CA ARG A 34 1.44 5.06 -9.07
C ARG A 34 2.27 5.79 -8.02
N GLY A 35 2.15 5.40 -6.74
CA GLY A 35 2.88 5.98 -5.63
C GLY A 35 4.11 5.17 -5.23
N TRP A 36 5.03 5.83 -4.54
CA TRP A 36 6.15 5.14 -3.89
C TRP A 36 5.65 4.36 -2.68
N GLN A 37 5.94 3.07 -2.65
CA GLN A 37 5.65 2.20 -1.50
C GLN A 37 6.95 1.83 -0.80
N VAL A 38 6.97 2.03 0.52
CA VAL A 38 8.10 1.62 1.36
C VAL A 38 7.96 0.13 1.65
N VAL A 39 8.96 -0.65 1.22
CA VAL A 39 8.99 -2.13 1.32
C VAL A 39 10.05 -2.65 2.30
N GLY A 40 10.77 -1.75 2.99
CA GLY A 40 11.82 -2.10 3.94
C GLY A 40 12.25 -0.92 4.81
N ASN A 41 13.07 -1.20 5.81
CA ASN A 41 13.73 -0.23 6.67
C ASN A 41 15.26 -0.38 6.57
N ASN A 42 16.02 0.44 7.31
CA ASN A 42 17.48 0.39 7.27
C ASN A 42 18.10 -0.96 7.67
N ASN A 43 17.36 -1.79 8.41
CA ASN A 43 17.78 -3.14 8.81
C ASN A 43 17.30 -4.21 7.82
N THR A 44 16.47 -3.85 6.83
CA THR A 44 16.03 -4.78 5.79
C THR A 44 17.23 -5.11 4.90
N LYS A 45 17.61 -6.38 4.91
CA LYS A 45 18.73 -6.88 4.12
C LYS A 45 18.33 -7.00 2.65
N ILE A 46 19.17 -6.46 1.80
CA ILE A 46 19.13 -6.69 0.35
C ILE A 46 20.21 -7.75 0.04
N CYS A 47 19.80 -8.82 -0.61
CA CYS A 47 20.63 -9.98 -0.94
C CYS A 47 21.44 -9.75 -2.23
N TYR A 48 22.41 -10.64 -2.49
CA TYR A 48 23.39 -10.59 -3.58
C TYR A 48 22.93 -9.88 -4.85
N LEU A 49 23.79 -9.00 -5.37
CA LEU A 49 23.58 -8.08 -6.49
C LEU A 49 22.63 -6.90 -6.25
N GLY A 50 22.00 -6.78 -5.07
CA GLY A 50 21.19 -5.60 -4.74
C GLY A 50 19.75 -5.64 -5.26
N ASP A 51 19.36 -6.75 -5.89
CA ASP A 51 18.12 -6.81 -6.66
C ASP A 51 16.94 -7.45 -5.91
N LYS A 52 17.19 -8.04 -4.73
CA LYS A 52 16.16 -8.78 -3.97
C LYS A 52 16.26 -8.54 -2.47
N PHE A 53 15.11 -8.43 -1.81
CA PHE A 53 15.05 -8.54 -0.35
C PHE A 53 15.44 -9.96 0.07
N CYS A 54 16.27 -10.06 1.11
CA CYS A 54 16.59 -11.36 1.68
C CYS A 54 15.35 -11.98 2.30
N PRO A 55 15.11 -13.29 2.11
CA PRO A 55 14.08 -14.00 2.85
C PRO A 55 14.32 -13.79 4.34
N ASN A 56 13.31 -13.30 5.06
CA ASN A 56 13.36 -13.34 6.51
C ASN A 56 13.36 -14.82 6.91
N PRO A 57 14.38 -15.33 7.62
CA PRO A 57 14.43 -16.74 8.02
C PRO A 57 13.28 -17.15 8.95
N ASN A 58 12.54 -16.17 9.49
CA ASN A 58 11.35 -16.35 10.32
C ASN A 58 10.06 -15.88 9.64
N ALA A 59 10.09 -15.49 8.35
CA ALA A 59 8.84 -15.20 7.64
C ALA A 59 8.13 -16.52 7.34
N LEU A 60 6.95 -16.71 7.95
CA LEU A 60 5.98 -17.68 7.48
C LEU A 60 5.67 -17.35 6.02
N SER A 61 5.82 -18.32 5.11
CA SER A 61 5.41 -18.12 3.72
C SER A 61 3.93 -17.75 3.72
N ILE A 62 3.61 -16.58 3.15
CA ILE A 62 2.23 -16.26 2.80
C ILE A 62 2.06 -16.86 1.41
N ASP A 63 1.74 -18.15 1.39
CA ASP A 63 1.31 -18.84 0.19
C ASP A 63 -0.01 -18.18 -0.26
N HIS A 64 -0.02 -17.67 -1.50
CA HIS A 64 -1.22 -17.17 -2.16
C HIS A 64 -2.03 -18.33 -2.73
#